data_AF-A0A959BR49-F1
#
_entry.id   AF-A0A959BR49-F1
#
_cell.length_a   1.000
_cell.length_b   1.000
_cell.length_c   1.000
_cell.angle_alpha   90.00
_cell.angle_beta   90.00
_cell.angle_gamma   90.00
#
_symmetry.space_group_name_H-M   'P 1'
#
loop_
_entity.id
_entity.type
_entity.pdbx_description
1 polymer ?
#
loop_
_entity_poly.entity_id
_entity_poly.type
_entity_poly.pdbx_seq_one_letter_code
_entity_poly.pdbx_strand_id
1 'polypeptide(L)' 'MALISKIRKNSWLLIVLIGLGLGGFIIMDMTSGQQSVFGSSQFTVGEIDGQKLDWNQFNRVEQVLYGNSG' A
#
# COMPACT_ATOMS: atom_id res chain seq x y z
N MET A 1 19.89 34.23 31.41
CA MET A 1 18.53 34.57 30.94
C MET A 1 17.89 33.30 30.39
N ALA A 2 16.74 32.94 30.96
CA ALA A 2 16.34 31.55 31.22
C ALA A 2 16.20 30.65 29.98
N LEU A 3 16.92 29.53 29.99
CA LEU A 3 16.82 28.45 29.01
C LEU A 3 15.38 27.92 28.85
N ILE A 4 14.58 28.01 29.90
CA ILE A 4 13.15 27.64 29.91
C ILE A 4 12.31 28.44 28.91
N SER A 5 12.70 29.69 28.61
CA SER A 5 11.98 30.55 27.67
C SER A 5 12.31 30.19 26.21
N LYS A 6 13.53 29.70 25.91
CA LYS A 6 13.91 29.24 24.57
C LYS A 6 13.16 27.98 24.16
N ILE A 7 12.89 27.06 25.10
CA ILE A 7 12.21 25.79 24.78
C ILE A 7 10.72 25.99 24.47
N ARG A 8 10.06 26.93 25.15
CA ARG A 8 8.67 27.32 24.87
C ARG A 8 8.52 28.05 23.53
N LYS A 9 9.56 28.76 23.06
CA LYS A 9 9.53 29.50 21.79
C LYS A 9 9.57 28.57 20.57
N ASN A 10 10.18 27.40 20.70
CA ASN A 10 10.38 26.46 19.60
C ASN A 10 9.42 25.26 19.64
N SER A 11 8.47 25.22 20.58
CA SER A 11 7.48 24.13 20.69
C SER A 11 6.60 23.98 19.44
N TRP A 12 6.51 25.01 18.60
CA TRP A 12 5.80 24.96 17.32
C TRP A 12 6.44 23.96 16.33
N LEU A 13 7.76 23.77 16.37
CA LEU A 13 8.45 22.81 15.51
C LEU A 13 8.03 21.36 15.83
N LEU A 14 7.74 21.07 17.10
CA LEU A 14 7.19 19.78 17.53
C LEU A 14 5.80 19.54 16.92
N ILE A 15 4.93 20.55 16.95
CA ILE A 15 3.58 20.48 16.35
C ILE A 15 3.67 20.19 14.85
N VAL A 16 4.57 20.87 14.14
CA VAL A 16 4.77 20.68 12.70
C VAL A 16 5.27 19.26 12.40
N LEU A 17 6.19 18.74 13.20
CA LEU A 17 6.73 17.38 13.05
C LEU A 17 5.65 16.31 13.27
N ILE A 18 4.79 16.49 14.27
CA ILE A 18 3.65 15.60 14.53
C ILE A 18 2.66 15.66 13.36
N GLY A 19 2.33 16.86 12.88
CA GLY A 19 1.44 17.05 11.73
C GLY A 19 1.98 16.41 10.45
N LEU A 20 3.29 16.54 10.19
CA LEU A 20 3.94 15.87 9.06
C LEU A 20 3.97 14.34 9.21
N GLY A 21 4.21 13.83 10.42
CA GLY A 21 4.18 12.40 10.69
C GLY A 21 2.80 11.79 10.46
N LEU A 22 1.75 12.42 10.98
CA LEU A 22 0.37 11.97 10.79
C LEU A 22 -0.09 12.14 9.34
N GLY A 23 0.25 13.25 8.69
CA GLY A 23 -0.06 13.48 7.28
C GLY A 23 0.63 12.47 6.37
N GLY A 24 1.92 12.19 6.62
CA GLY A 24 2.69 11.17 5.92
C GLY A 24 2.14 9.77 6.13
N PHE A 25 1.70 9.44 7.35
CA PHE A 25 1.04 8.17 7.65
C PHE A 25 -0.25 8.00 6.86
N ILE A 26 -1.11 9.02 6.78
CA ILE A 26 -2.37 8.96 6.00
C ILE A 26 -2.08 8.82 4.51
N ILE A 27 -1.10 9.56 3.97
CA ILE A 27 -0.70 9.44 2.55
C ILE A 27 -0.14 8.03 2.27
N MET A 28 0.68 7.50 3.18
CA MET A 28 1.22 6.15 3.08
C MET A 28 0.11 5.10 3.18
N ASP A 29 -0.89 5.30 4.04
CA ASP A 29 -2.05 4.42 4.16
C ASP A 29 -2.95 4.47 2.91
N MET A 30 -3.18 5.64 2.33
CA MET A 30 -3.94 5.77 1.08
C MET A 30 -3.19 5.17 -0.12
N THR A 31 -1.87 5.32 -0.18
CA THR A 31 -1.04 4.78 -1.28
C THR A 31 -0.79 3.28 -1.12
N SER A 32 -0.63 2.78 0.10
CA SER A 32 -0.55 1.34 0.38
C SER A 32 -1.91 0.65 0.31
N GLY A 33 -3.00 1.34 0.65
CA GLY A 33 -4.38 0.93 0.40
C GLY A 33 -4.70 0.85 -1.09
N GLN A 34 -4.17 1.78 -1.90
CA GLN A 34 -4.20 1.65 -3.35
C GLN A 34 -3.43 0.39 -3.79
N GLN A 35 -2.33 0.01 -3.13
CA GLN A 35 -1.56 -1.20 -3.43
C GLN A 35 -2.15 -2.50 -2.85
N SER A 36 -3.08 -2.42 -1.89
CA SER A 36 -3.90 -3.57 -1.45
C SER A 36 -5.16 -3.73 -2.32
N VAL A 37 -5.68 -2.64 -2.90
CA VAL A 37 -6.71 -2.67 -3.96
C VAL A 37 -6.11 -3.06 -5.33
N PHE A 38 -4.86 -2.67 -5.60
CA PHE A 38 -4.01 -3.17 -6.69
C PHE A 38 -3.17 -4.39 -6.27
N GLY A 39 -3.46 -4.98 -5.10
CA GLY A 39 -2.82 -6.22 -4.61
C GLY A 39 -3.25 -7.45 -5.40
N SER A 40 -4.22 -7.29 -6.30
CA SER A 40 -4.50 -8.23 -7.39
C SER A 40 -3.40 -8.26 -8.46
N SER A 41 -2.56 -7.23 -8.60
CA SER A 41 -1.47 -7.25 -9.59
C SER A 41 -0.26 -8.08 -9.16
N GLN A 42 -0.18 -8.49 -7.89
CA GLN A 42 0.89 -9.37 -7.42
C GLN A 42 0.63 -10.86 -7.70
N PHE A 43 -0.49 -11.15 -8.37
CA PHE A 43 -0.77 -12.45 -8.94
C PHE A 43 -0.36 -12.56 -10.42
N THR A 44 0.35 -11.57 -10.99
CA THR A 44 0.84 -11.70 -12.37
C THR A 44 1.95 -12.76 -12.44
N VAL A 45 1.62 -13.97 -12.89
CA VAL A 45 2.55 -15.11 -13.04
C VAL A 45 3.55 -14.87 -14.16
N GLY A 46 3.13 -14.09 -15.15
CA GLY A 46 3.87 -13.75 -16.34
C GLY A 46 2.96 -13.07 -17.36
N GLU A 47 3.54 -12.72 -18.51
CA GLU A 47 2.83 -12.16 -19.66
C GLU A 47 2.90 -13.18 -20.79
N ILE A 48 1.75 -13.58 -21.34
CA ILE A 48 1.66 -14.50 -22.46
C ILE A 48 1.00 -13.74 -23.61
N ASP A 49 1.71 -13.61 -24.74
CA ASP A 49 1.21 -12.91 -25.94
C ASP A 49 0.70 -11.47 -25.68
N GLY A 50 1.38 -10.72 -24.81
CA GLY A 50 0.99 -9.35 -24.46
C GLY A 50 -0.14 -9.22 -23.44
N GLN A 51 -0.67 -10.35 -22.93
CA GLN A 51 -1.73 -10.38 -21.91
C GLN A 51 -1.16 -10.78 -20.54
N LYS A 52 -1.44 -9.95 -19.54
CA LYS A 52 -1.02 -10.18 -18.15
C LYS A 52 -1.80 -11.35 -17.56
N LEU A 53 -1.12 -12.45 -17.28
CA LEU A 53 -1.73 -13.65 -16.69
C LEU A 53 -1.77 -13.52 -15.17
N ASP A 54 -2.98 -13.41 -14.63
CA ASP A 54 -3.26 -13.36 -13.20
C ASP A 54 -3.49 -14.78 -12.64
N TRP A 55 -2.85 -15.14 -11.53
CA TRP A 55 -3.03 -16.43 -10.82
C TRP A 55 -4.47 -16.73 -10.48
N ASN A 56 -5.31 -15.72 -10.25
CA ASN A 56 -6.73 -15.93 -9.99
C ASN A 56 -7.44 -16.47 -11.24
N GLN A 57 -7.11 -15.93 -12.41
CA GLN A 57 -7.63 -16.41 -13.68
C GLN A 57 -7.12 -17.83 -13.99
N PHE A 58 -5.85 -18.10 -13.73
CA PHE A 58 -5.27 -19.44 -13.90
C PHE A 58 -5.99 -20.48 -13.05
N ASN A 59 -6.12 -20.24 -11.73
CA ASN A 59 -6.81 -21.16 -10.82
C ASN A 59 -8.27 -21.41 -11.23
N ARG A 60 -8.98 -20.38 -11.70
CA ARG A 60 -10.36 -20.52 -12.17
C ARG A 60 -10.45 -21.40 -13.41
N VAL A 61 -9.57 -21.20 -14.38
CA VAL A 61 -9.55 -22.00 -15.61
C VAL A 61 -9.16 -23.44 -15.31
N GLU A 62 -8.17 -23.66 -14.45
CA GLU A 62 -7.76 -24.99 -14.00
C GLU A 62 -8.91 -25.73 -13.32
N GLN A 63 -9.64 -25.08 -12.41
CA GLN A 63 -10.80 -25.68 -11.75
C GLN A 63 -11.93 -25.99 -12.73
N VAL A 64 -12.19 -25.15 -13.73
CA VAL A 64 -13.24 -25.41 -14.73
C VAL A 64 -12.85 -26.54 -15.67
N LEU A 65 -11.59 -26.62 -16.10
CA LEU A 65 -11.11 -27.63 -17.05
C LEU A 65 -10.85 -28.99 -16.39
N TYR A 66 -10.29 -29.01 -15.18
CA TYR A 66 -9.85 -30.23 -14.49
C TYR A 66 -10.70 -30.59 -13.26
N GLY A 67 -11.54 -29.67 -12.75
CA GLY A 67 -12.41 -29.94 -11.61
C GLY A 67 -13.64 -30.79 -11.93
N ASN A 68 -13.96 -30.98 -13.22
CA ASN A 68 -15.08 -31.81 -13.68
C ASN A 68 -14.64 -33.15 -14.31
N SER A 69 -13.36 -33.54 -14.16
CA SER A 69 -12.83 -34.82 -14.66
C SER A 69 -12.72 -35.92 -13.58
N GLY A 70 -13.50 -35.80 -12.50
CA GLY A 70 -13.65 -36.82 -11.45
C GLY A 70 -14.98 -37.56 -11.55
#